data_AF-A0A5C5VMT8-F1
#
_entry.id   AF-A0A5C5VMT8-F1
#
_cell.length_a   1.000
_cell.length_b   1.000
_cell.length_c   1.000
_cell.angle_alpha   90.00
_cell.angle_beta   90.00
_cell.angle_gamma   90.00
#
_symmetry.space_group_name_H-M   'P 1'
#
loop_
_entity.id
_entity.type
_entity.pdbx_description
1 polymer ?
#
loop_
_entity_poly.entity_id
_entity_poly.type
_entity_poly.pdbx_seq_one_letter_code
_entity_poly.pdbx_strand_id
1 'polypeptide(L)'
;MNCKSCGAHAPADARFCHYCGGQIESPSPQSPSRADIFARIKASPQYRESQSPERLGKLPTPSAAPKALFTVFSYLVAGKLALAVIAPVGFLLFVIFFFVAGGARSPQSFFLIAFVLALFLLAVMVVVGVGMSLLVKKLGGHVFSGVFKKQEELENASIEVQPAIVVAKRTHVWGGIGDSSAKTNYYATFELEDGSRHEFALWYGTMYGRIAEEDAGVLFSRVDYAADFDLVTL
;
A
#
# COMPACT_ATOMS: atom_id res chain seq x y z
N MET A 1 40.57 -25.31 32.97
CA MET A 1 40.26 -26.03 31.70
C MET A 1 41.57 -26.39 31.02
N ASN A 2 41.64 -27.44 30.20
CA ASN A 2 42.91 -27.85 29.56
C ASN A 2 43.01 -27.26 28.15
N CYS A 3 44.19 -26.77 27.79
CA CYS A 3 44.46 -26.26 26.44
C CYS A 3 44.42 -27.39 25.42
N LYS A 4 43.64 -27.24 24.33
CA LYS A 4 43.57 -28.23 23.24
C LYS A 4 44.89 -28.40 22.48
N SER A 5 45.75 -27.37 22.47
CA SER A 5 47.00 -27.37 21.71
C SER A 5 48.17 -28.05 22.42
N CYS A 6 48.27 -27.92 23.75
CA CYS A 6 49.41 -28.44 24.52
C CYS A 6 49.04 -29.26 25.77
N GLY A 7 47.75 -29.38 26.10
CA GLY A 7 47.27 -30.13 27.27
C GLY A 7 47.47 -29.45 28.62
N ALA A 8 48.14 -28.29 28.67
CA ALA A 8 48.39 -27.59 29.93
C ALA A 8 47.10 -27.07 30.59
N HIS A 9 47.08 -27.08 31.92
CA HIS A 9 45.98 -26.51 32.68
C HIS A 9 45.99 -24.99 32.57
N ALA A 10 44.86 -24.41 32.18
CA ALA A 10 44.65 -22.98 32.05
C ALA A 10 43.50 -22.50 32.94
N PRO A 11 43.61 -21.29 33.52
CA PRO A 11 42.55 -20.68 34.30
C PRO A 11 41.34 -20.35 33.41
N ALA A 12 40.14 -20.30 34.01
CA ALA A 12 38.87 -20.27 33.27
C ALA A 12 38.63 -18.97 32.46
N ASP A 13 39.39 -17.91 32.75
CA ASP A 13 39.31 -16.58 32.17
C ASP A 13 40.45 -16.26 31.18
N ALA A 14 41.41 -17.18 30.99
CA ALA A 14 42.53 -16.97 30.07
C ALA A 14 42.08 -17.07 28.61
N ARG A 15 42.31 -16.00 27.83
CA ARG A 15 42.10 -15.99 26.36
C ARG A 15 43.21 -16.72 25.59
N PHE A 16 44.38 -16.87 26.19
CA PHE A 16 45.56 -17.50 25.60
C PHE A 16 46.24 -18.41 26.61
N CYS A 17 46.79 -19.53 26.14
CA CYS A 17 47.55 -20.45 26.96
C CYS A 17 48.92 -19.85 27.28
N HIS A 18 49.22 -19.67 28.57
CA HIS A 18 50.52 -19.18 29.04
C HIS A 18 51.71 -20.06 28.63
N TYR A 19 51.49 -21.35 28.34
CA TYR A 19 52.55 -22.30 28.03
C TYR A 19 52.90 -22.37 26.54
N CYS A 20 51.91 -22.32 25.65
CA CYS A 20 52.13 -22.51 24.21
C CYS A 20 51.63 -21.34 23.33
N GLY A 21 51.04 -20.30 23.93
CA GLY A 21 50.46 -19.16 23.21
C GLY A 21 49.18 -19.48 22.44
N GLY A 22 48.69 -20.71 22.48
CA GLY A 22 47.47 -21.12 21.77
C GLY A 22 46.23 -20.40 22.31
N GLN A 23 45.34 -19.95 21.43
CA GLN A 23 44.06 -19.38 21.83
C GLN A 23 43.24 -20.43 22.58
N ILE A 24 42.75 -20.03 23.75
CA ILE A 24 41.81 -20.83 24.52
C ILE A 24 40.44 -20.28 24.16
N GLU A 25 39.65 -21.08 23.45
CA GLU A 25 38.23 -20.81 23.25
C GLU A 25 37.57 -20.78 24.62
N SER A 26 37.48 -19.60 25.23
CA SER A 26 36.54 -19.36 26.31
C SER A 26 35.16 -19.73 25.76
N PRO A 27 34.31 -20.42 26.53
CA PRO A 27 32.92 -20.61 26.13
C PRO A 27 32.33 -19.21 25.92
N SER A 28 32.21 -18.82 24.65
CA SER A 28 31.44 -17.64 24.27
C SER A 28 30.07 -17.82 24.93
N PRO A 29 29.47 -16.79 25.56
CA PRO A 29 28.08 -16.86 25.96
C PRO A 29 27.32 -17.33 24.72
N GLN A 30 26.77 -18.55 24.76
CA GLN A 30 26.11 -19.13 23.60
C GLN A 30 25.09 -18.11 23.15
N SER A 31 25.28 -17.55 21.95
CA SER A 31 24.32 -16.61 21.38
C SER A 31 22.96 -17.29 21.44
N PRO A 32 21.93 -16.64 22.02
CA PRO A 32 20.62 -17.26 22.19
C PRO A 32 20.17 -17.86 20.86
N SER A 33 19.66 -19.10 20.89
CA SER A 33 19.18 -19.72 19.67
C SER A 33 18.02 -18.91 19.11
N ARG A 34 17.76 -18.99 17.80
CA ARG A 34 16.61 -18.30 17.17
C ARG A 34 15.30 -18.66 17.88
N ALA A 35 15.13 -19.91 18.29
CA ALA A 35 13.97 -20.37 19.06
C ALA A 35 13.86 -19.66 20.43
N ASP A 36 14.98 -19.45 21.14
CA ASP A 36 14.99 -18.71 22.41
C ASP A 36 14.61 -17.25 22.21
N ILE A 37 15.05 -16.64 21.09
CA ILE A 37 14.67 -15.27 20.71
C ILE A 37 13.15 -15.18 20.52
N PHE A 38 12.55 -16.07 19.73
CA PHE A 38 11.10 -16.07 19.53
C PHE A 38 10.32 -16.31 20.81
N ALA A 39 10.81 -17.19 21.70
CA ALA A 39 10.21 -17.40 23.01
C ALA A 39 10.25 -16.12 23.88
N ARG A 40 11.37 -15.39 23.86
CA ARG A 40 11.52 -14.10 24.57
C ARG A 40 10.59 -13.03 24.00
N ILE A 41 10.46 -12.93 22.67
CA ILE A 41 9.51 -12.00 22.04
C ILE A 41 8.10 -12.28 22.55
N LYS A 42 7.65 -13.54 22.52
CA LYS A 42 6.29 -13.90 22.97
C LYS A 42 6.04 -13.67 24.47
N ALA A 43 7.08 -13.79 25.29
CA ALA A 43 7.01 -13.48 26.71
C ALA A 43 7.04 -11.97 27.01
N SER A 44 7.39 -11.14 26.04
CA SER A 44 7.57 -9.70 26.23
C SER A 44 6.24 -8.95 26.45
N PRO A 45 6.25 -7.85 27.22
CA PRO A 45 5.11 -6.93 27.30
C PRO A 45 4.68 -6.40 25.93
N GLN A 46 5.62 -6.13 25.04
CA GLN A 46 5.38 -5.62 23.68
C GLN A 46 4.50 -6.58 22.87
N TYR A 47 4.77 -7.90 22.95
CA TYR A 47 3.93 -8.89 22.27
C TYR A 47 2.51 -8.94 22.84
N ARG A 48 2.35 -8.80 24.16
CA ARG A 48 1.00 -8.71 24.75
C ARG A 48 0.26 -7.44 24.33
N GLU A 49 0.93 -6.30 24.31
CA GLU A 49 0.36 -5.02 23.90
C GLU A 49 0.06 -4.99 22.40
N SER A 50 0.83 -5.70 21.58
CA SER A 50 0.62 -5.82 20.13
C SER A 50 -0.76 -6.38 19.76
N GLN A 51 -1.33 -7.22 20.62
CA GLN A 51 -2.65 -7.83 20.43
C GLN A 51 -3.79 -6.92 20.94
N SER A 52 -3.48 -5.79 21.58
CA SER A 52 -4.51 -4.91 22.11
C SER A 52 -5.25 -4.16 20.99
N PRO A 53 -6.58 -3.96 21.12
CA PRO A 53 -7.36 -3.22 20.12
C PRO A 53 -6.90 -1.77 19.98
N GLU A 54 -6.35 -1.18 21.06
CA GLU A 54 -5.79 0.17 21.02
C GLU A 54 -4.56 0.23 20.11
N ARG A 55 -3.63 -0.74 20.23
CA ARG A 55 -2.43 -0.80 19.39
C ARG A 55 -2.79 -1.06 17.93
N LEU A 56 -3.74 -1.97 17.68
CA LEU A 56 -4.23 -2.27 16.34
C LEU A 56 -4.93 -1.07 15.69
N GLY A 57 -5.65 -0.26 16.48
CA GLY A 57 -6.31 0.96 16.00
C GLY A 57 -5.35 2.09 15.60
N LYS A 58 -4.09 2.07 16.07
CA LYS A 58 -3.04 3.04 15.70
C LYS A 58 -2.29 2.66 14.43
N LEU A 59 -2.51 1.44 13.89
CA LEU A 59 -1.82 0.98 12.71
C LEU A 59 -2.31 1.70 11.45
N PRO A 60 -1.45 1.82 10.43
CA PRO A 60 -1.85 2.44 9.18
C PRO A 60 -2.97 1.65 8.52
N THR A 61 -3.97 2.38 8.01
CA THR A 61 -5.04 1.83 7.20
C THR A 61 -4.82 2.17 5.74
N PRO A 62 -5.11 1.24 4.81
CA PRO A 62 -5.02 1.51 3.38
C PRO A 62 -5.99 2.63 3.01
N SER A 63 -5.46 3.65 2.33
CA SER A 63 -6.28 4.79 1.93
C SER A 63 -7.18 4.40 0.76
N ALA A 64 -8.49 4.64 0.87
CA ALA A 64 -9.44 4.49 -0.24
C ALA A 64 -9.32 5.61 -1.30
N ALA A 65 -8.35 6.52 -1.13
CA ALA A 65 -8.18 7.71 -1.96
C ALA A 65 -8.00 7.40 -3.46
N PRO A 66 -7.23 6.38 -3.90
CA PRO A 66 -7.06 6.09 -5.33
C PRO A 66 -8.37 5.70 -6.02
N LYS A 67 -9.21 4.89 -5.34
CA LYS A 67 -10.54 4.48 -5.84
C LYS A 67 -11.47 5.70 -5.96
N ALA A 68 -11.49 6.55 -4.94
CA ALA A 68 -12.29 7.78 -4.95
C ALA A 68 -11.83 8.76 -6.04
N LEU A 69 -10.52 8.99 -6.17
CA LEU A 69 -9.93 9.86 -7.19
C LEU A 69 -10.25 9.37 -8.61
N PHE A 70 -10.10 8.07 -8.87
CA PHE A 70 -10.47 7.51 -10.16
C PHE A 70 -11.96 7.68 -10.46
N THR A 71 -12.81 7.48 -9.45
CA THR A 71 -14.26 7.67 -9.59
C THR A 71 -14.58 9.12 -9.99
N VAL A 72 -14.03 10.11 -9.28
CA VAL A 72 -14.20 11.53 -9.62
C VAL A 72 -13.64 11.84 -11.01
N PHE A 73 -12.43 11.38 -11.33
CA PHE A 73 -11.81 11.57 -12.63
C PHE A 73 -12.66 10.99 -13.77
N SER A 74 -13.22 9.79 -13.58
CA SER A 74 -14.10 9.15 -14.56
C SER A 74 -15.34 9.97 -14.86
N TYR A 75 -15.94 10.61 -13.85
CA TYR A 75 -17.08 11.51 -14.02
C TYR A 75 -16.70 12.80 -14.73
N LEU A 76 -15.54 13.39 -14.41
CA LEU A 76 -15.04 14.59 -15.09
C LEU A 76 -14.78 14.34 -16.58
N VAL A 77 -14.14 13.21 -16.90
CA VAL A 77 -13.86 12.81 -18.29
C VAL A 77 -15.16 12.52 -19.04
N ALA A 78 -16.06 11.73 -18.45
CA ALA A 78 -17.36 11.43 -19.06
C ALA A 78 -18.20 12.69 -19.28
N GLY A 79 -18.19 13.63 -18.33
CA GLY A 79 -18.89 14.91 -18.44
C GLY A 79 -18.36 15.77 -19.60
N LYS A 80 -17.02 15.87 -19.75
CA LYS A 80 -16.41 16.58 -20.88
C LYS A 80 -16.75 15.93 -22.23
N LEU A 81 -16.70 14.60 -22.32
CA LEU A 81 -17.08 13.86 -23.52
C LEU A 81 -18.55 14.06 -23.88
N ALA A 82 -19.44 13.97 -22.89
CA ALA A 82 -20.87 14.20 -23.10
C ALA A 82 -21.13 15.63 -23.58
N LEU A 83 -20.52 16.65 -22.96
CA LEU A 83 -20.66 18.04 -23.38
C LEU A 83 -20.16 18.26 -24.81
N ALA A 84 -19.05 17.61 -25.20
CA ALA A 84 -18.51 17.69 -26.56
C ALA A 84 -19.45 17.10 -27.63
N VAL A 85 -20.24 16.08 -27.27
CA VAL A 85 -21.27 15.51 -28.17
C VAL A 85 -22.54 16.34 -28.16
N ILE A 86 -22.94 16.84 -27.00
CA ILE A 86 -24.22 17.53 -26.83
C ILE A 86 -24.17 18.95 -27.39
N ALA A 87 -23.07 19.68 -27.24
CA ALA A 87 -22.94 21.05 -27.75
C ALA A 87 -23.25 21.19 -29.25
N PRO A 88 -22.67 20.39 -30.17
CA PRO A 88 -23.00 20.49 -31.60
C PRO A 88 -24.44 20.05 -31.91
N VAL A 89 -24.96 19.02 -31.24
CA VAL A 89 -26.35 18.55 -31.43
C VAL A 89 -27.35 19.59 -30.95
N GLY A 90 -27.10 20.18 -29.78
CA GLY A 90 -27.91 21.27 -29.23
C GLY A 90 -27.90 22.51 -30.12
N PHE A 91 -26.73 22.87 -30.66
CA PHE A 91 -26.61 23.98 -31.62
C PHE A 91 -27.40 23.70 -32.91
N LEU A 92 -27.29 22.50 -33.47
CA LEU A 92 -28.06 22.10 -34.66
C LEU A 92 -29.57 22.18 -34.40
N LEU A 93 -30.04 21.65 -33.27
CA LEU A 93 -31.44 21.69 -32.89
C LEU A 93 -31.94 23.12 -32.63
N PHE A 94 -31.09 23.97 -32.07
CA PHE A 94 -31.38 25.40 -31.90
C PHE A 94 -31.57 26.11 -33.25
N VAL A 95 -30.70 25.84 -34.23
CA VAL A 95 -30.83 26.37 -35.58
C VAL A 95 -32.13 25.89 -36.24
N ILE A 96 -32.42 24.58 -36.18
CA ILE A 96 -33.66 24.01 -36.71
C ILE A 96 -34.89 24.66 -36.07
N PHE A 97 -34.87 24.84 -34.74
CA PHE A 97 -35.94 25.51 -34.02
C PHE A 97 -36.17 26.93 -34.54
N PHE A 98 -35.10 27.71 -34.76
CA PHE A 98 -35.23 29.09 -35.25
C PHE A 98 -35.88 29.15 -36.64
N PHE A 99 -35.53 28.22 -37.55
CA PHE A 99 -36.14 28.12 -38.88
C PHE A 99 -37.61 27.70 -38.82
N VAL A 100 -37.96 26.69 -38.00
CA VAL A 100 -39.34 26.21 -37.86
C VAL A 100 -40.21 27.26 -37.17
N ALA A 101 -39.68 27.91 -36.13
CA ALA A 101 -40.40 28.88 -35.34
C ALA A 101 -40.63 30.21 -36.07
N GLY A 102 -39.74 30.59 -37.00
CA GLY A 102 -39.97 31.73 -37.91
C GLY A 102 -41.21 31.57 -38.80
N GLY A 103 -41.75 30.35 -38.94
CA GLY A 103 -43.01 30.07 -39.63
C GLY A 103 -44.26 30.02 -38.74
N ALA A 104 -44.12 30.18 -37.41
CA ALA A 104 -45.24 30.03 -36.48
C ALA A 104 -46.15 31.28 -36.47
N ARG A 105 -47.44 31.09 -36.79
CA ARG A 105 -48.44 32.19 -36.86
C ARG A 105 -48.96 32.66 -35.50
N SER A 106 -48.75 31.93 -34.40
CA SER A 106 -49.30 32.29 -33.08
C SER A 106 -48.29 32.13 -31.93
N PRO A 107 -48.23 33.09 -30.97
CA PRO A 107 -47.28 33.05 -29.86
C PRO A 107 -47.41 31.82 -28.96
N GLN A 108 -48.63 31.29 -28.75
CA GLN A 108 -48.86 30.13 -27.89
C GLN A 108 -48.23 28.83 -28.44
N SER A 109 -48.27 28.65 -29.77
CA SER A 109 -47.67 27.47 -30.42
C SER A 109 -46.14 27.47 -30.30
N PHE A 110 -45.52 28.65 -30.30
CA PHE A 110 -44.08 28.82 -30.13
C PHE A 110 -43.61 28.32 -28.75
N PHE A 111 -44.30 28.71 -27.67
CA PHE A 111 -43.92 28.32 -26.32
C PHE A 111 -44.03 26.81 -26.08
N LEU A 112 -45.07 26.16 -26.61
CA LEU A 112 -45.24 24.71 -26.49
C LEU A 112 -44.14 23.94 -27.22
N ILE A 113 -43.80 24.34 -28.45
CA ILE A 113 -42.73 23.68 -29.22
C ILE A 113 -41.38 23.86 -28.52
N ALA A 114 -41.07 25.07 -28.05
CA ALA A 114 -39.84 25.34 -27.32
C ALA A 114 -39.72 24.48 -26.05
N PHE A 115 -40.82 24.36 -25.29
CA PHE A 115 -40.85 23.58 -24.05
C PHE A 115 -40.64 22.07 -24.29
N VAL A 116 -41.34 21.51 -25.29
CA VAL A 116 -41.18 20.08 -25.66
C VAL A 116 -39.76 19.80 -26.14
N LEU A 117 -39.17 20.69 -26.93
CA LEU A 117 -37.82 20.54 -27.44
C LEU A 117 -36.77 20.66 -26.33
N ALA A 118 -36.98 21.55 -25.36
CA ALA A 118 -36.14 21.67 -24.17
C ALA A 118 -36.19 20.40 -23.30
N LEU A 119 -37.38 19.84 -23.06
CA LEU A 119 -37.52 18.57 -22.33
C LEU A 119 -36.84 17.40 -23.06
N PHE A 120 -37.00 17.35 -24.38
CA PHE A 120 -36.34 16.34 -25.21
C PHE A 120 -34.82 16.44 -25.13
N LEU A 121 -34.27 17.65 -25.24
CA LEU A 121 -32.83 17.91 -25.08
C LEU A 121 -32.33 17.49 -23.70
N LEU A 122 -33.06 17.83 -22.64
CA LEU A 122 -32.72 17.45 -21.27
C LEU A 122 -32.71 15.92 -21.10
N ALA A 123 -33.70 15.21 -21.66
CA ALA A 123 -33.74 13.75 -21.64
C ALA A 123 -32.53 13.13 -22.37
N VAL A 124 -32.19 13.64 -23.56
CA VAL A 124 -31.01 13.19 -24.31
C VAL A 124 -29.72 13.44 -23.52
N MET A 125 -29.60 14.58 -22.84
CA MET A 125 -28.42 14.89 -22.01
C MET A 125 -28.25 13.90 -20.85
N VAL A 126 -29.35 13.55 -20.18
CA VAL A 126 -29.30 12.57 -19.08
C VAL A 126 -28.89 11.20 -19.63
N VAL A 127 -29.49 10.74 -20.73
CA VAL A 127 -29.19 9.43 -21.32
C VAL A 127 -27.74 9.35 -21.81
N VAL A 128 -27.28 10.36 -22.58
CA VAL A 128 -25.91 10.41 -23.10
C VAL A 128 -24.90 10.54 -21.96
N GLY A 129 -25.17 11.39 -20.96
CA GLY A 129 -24.30 11.58 -19.81
C GLY A 129 -24.15 10.30 -18.97
N VAL A 130 -25.26 9.65 -18.63
CA VAL A 130 -25.24 8.38 -17.88
C VAL A 130 -24.58 7.27 -18.69
N GLY A 131 -24.95 7.13 -19.97
CA GLY A 131 -24.37 6.13 -20.86
C GLY A 131 -22.86 6.29 -21.02
N MET A 132 -22.38 7.51 -21.23
CA MET A 132 -20.95 7.82 -21.32
C MET A 132 -20.21 7.55 -20.01
N SER A 133 -20.82 7.87 -18.85
CA SER A 133 -20.23 7.57 -17.54
C SER A 133 -20.02 6.07 -17.33
N LEU A 134 -21.01 5.25 -17.70
CA LEU A 134 -20.89 3.79 -17.63
C LEU A 134 -19.82 3.25 -18.59
N LEU A 135 -19.73 3.81 -19.79
CA LEU A 135 -18.72 3.44 -20.79
C LEU A 135 -17.30 3.73 -20.29
N VAL A 136 -17.04 4.95 -19.79
CA VAL A 136 -15.73 5.36 -19.27
C VAL A 136 -15.32 4.49 -18.08
N LYS A 137 -16.26 4.18 -17.17
CA LYS A 137 -15.99 3.27 -16.05
C LYS A 137 -15.66 1.85 -16.51
N LYS A 138 -16.34 1.34 -17.54
CA LYS A 138 -16.09 0.00 -18.06
C LYS A 138 -14.72 -0.10 -18.72
N LEU A 139 -14.37 0.84 -19.61
CA LEU A 139 -13.07 0.84 -20.29
C LEU A 139 -11.93 1.16 -19.32
N GLY A 140 -12.08 2.22 -18.51
CA GLY A 140 -11.07 2.59 -17.52
C GLY A 140 -10.91 1.52 -16.44
N GLY A 141 -12.00 0.94 -15.96
CA GLY A 141 -11.98 -0.15 -14.98
C GLY A 141 -11.23 -1.39 -15.47
N HIS A 142 -11.25 -1.69 -16.77
CA HIS A 142 -10.47 -2.79 -17.33
C HIS A 142 -8.97 -2.54 -17.22
N VAL A 143 -8.52 -1.33 -17.59
CA VAL A 143 -7.11 -0.92 -17.52
C VAL A 143 -6.62 -0.87 -16.06
N PHE A 144 -7.44 -0.37 -15.15
CA PHE A 144 -7.10 -0.23 -13.73
C PHE A 144 -7.49 -1.44 -12.87
N SER A 145 -7.99 -2.52 -13.47
CA SER A 145 -8.48 -3.70 -12.74
C SER A 145 -7.42 -4.30 -11.82
N GLY A 146 -6.16 -4.38 -12.27
CA GLY A 146 -5.05 -4.88 -11.45
C GLY A 146 -4.73 -4.00 -10.24
N VAL A 147 -4.85 -2.68 -10.39
CA VAL A 147 -4.63 -1.72 -9.29
C VAL A 147 -5.76 -1.81 -8.27
N PHE A 148 -7.01 -1.89 -8.74
CA PHE A 148 -8.17 -2.00 -7.86
C PHE A 148 -8.24 -3.31 -7.10
N LYS A 149 -7.86 -4.43 -7.74
CA LYS A 149 -7.78 -5.74 -7.07
C LYS A 149 -6.79 -5.72 -5.91
N LYS A 150 -5.57 -5.22 -6.13
CA LYS A 150 -4.57 -5.09 -5.05
C LYS A 150 -5.06 -4.20 -3.91
N GLN A 151 -5.74 -3.11 -4.23
CA GLN A 151 -6.30 -2.20 -3.24
C GLN A 151 -7.43 -2.86 -2.42
N GLU A 152 -8.32 -3.62 -3.07
CA GLU A 152 -9.38 -4.37 -2.41
C GLU A 152 -8.82 -5.49 -1.50
N GLU A 153 -7.78 -6.17 -1.96
CA GLU A 153 -7.06 -7.17 -1.18
C GLU A 153 -6.45 -6.55 0.09
N LEU A 154 -5.81 -5.38 -0.04
CA LEU A 154 -5.29 -4.62 1.11
C LEU A 154 -6.38 -4.12 2.07
N GLU A 155 -7.53 -3.69 1.53
CA GLU A 155 -8.66 -3.20 2.32
C GLU A 155 -9.33 -4.32 3.12
N ASN A 156 -9.44 -5.51 2.52
CA ASN A 156 -10.11 -6.67 3.14
C ASN A 156 -9.16 -7.54 3.98
N ALA A 157 -7.85 -7.45 3.76
CA ALA A 157 -6.88 -8.20 4.53
C ALA A 157 -6.81 -7.70 5.98
N SER A 158 -6.93 -8.65 6.92
CA SER A 158 -6.67 -8.43 8.34
C SER A 158 -5.18 -8.22 8.59
N ILE A 159 -4.86 -7.52 9.67
CA ILE A 159 -3.47 -7.37 10.13
C ILE A 159 -3.06 -8.68 10.82
N GLU A 160 -1.94 -9.23 10.40
CA GLU A 160 -1.29 -10.38 11.03
C GLU A 160 -0.20 -9.88 11.97
N VAL A 161 -0.21 -10.39 13.22
CA VAL A 161 0.71 -10.00 14.29
C VAL A 161 1.51 -11.23 14.68
N GLN A 162 2.81 -11.20 14.45
CA GLN A 162 3.67 -12.36 14.65
C GLN A 162 5.09 -11.96 15.11
N PRO A 163 5.75 -12.83 15.89
CA PRO A 163 7.12 -12.58 16.30
C PRO A 163 8.06 -12.77 15.09
N ALA A 164 9.01 -11.85 14.92
CA ALA A 164 9.87 -11.81 13.74
C ALA A 164 11.27 -11.27 14.08
N ILE A 165 12.25 -11.66 13.27
CA ILE A 165 13.61 -11.13 13.33
C ILE A 165 13.98 -10.52 11.97
N VAL A 166 14.52 -9.30 11.97
CA VAL A 166 14.97 -8.66 10.74
C VAL A 166 16.28 -9.32 10.29
N VAL A 167 16.31 -9.90 9.10
CA VAL A 167 17.50 -10.60 8.59
C VAL A 167 18.20 -9.86 7.46
N ALA A 168 17.48 -9.00 6.72
CA ALA A 168 18.05 -8.23 5.63
C ALA A 168 17.21 -6.99 5.32
N LYS A 169 17.85 -5.97 4.75
CA LYS A 169 17.18 -4.75 4.30
C LYS A 169 17.64 -4.36 2.90
N ARG A 170 16.73 -3.84 2.08
CA ARG A 170 17.08 -3.27 0.77
C ARG A 170 16.25 -2.06 0.39
N THR A 171 16.82 -1.24 -0.47
CA THR A 171 16.13 -0.13 -1.12
C THR A 171 15.99 -0.45 -2.61
N HIS A 172 14.90 0.01 -3.21
CA HIS A 172 14.70 -0.02 -4.65
C HIS A 172 14.35 1.40 -5.10
N VAL A 173 15.26 2.01 -5.86
CA VAL A 173 15.05 3.34 -6.44
C VAL A 173 14.64 3.16 -7.90
N TRP A 174 13.56 3.82 -8.31
CA TRP A 174 13.11 3.84 -9.69
C TRP A 174 12.75 5.27 -10.12
N GLY A 175 12.97 5.58 -11.39
CA GLY A 175 12.91 6.96 -11.93
C GLY A 175 14.22 7.73 -11.72
N GLY A 176 14.23 9.02 -12.07
CA GLY A 176 15.40 9.91 -11.88
C GLY A 176 16.22 10.23 -13.14
N ILE A 177 15.64 10.07 -14.34
CA ILE A 177 16.28 10.53 -15.58
C ILE A 177 15.71 11.93 -15.92
N GLY A 178 16.59 12.91 -16.12
CA GLY A 178 16.22 14.30 -16.41
C GLY A 178 15.53 14.98 -15.23
N ASP A 179 14.44 15.71 -15.49
CA ASP A 179 13.64 16.44 -14.48
C ASP A 179 12.64 15.56 -13.72
N SER A 180 12.73 14.23 -13.82
CA SER A 180 11.81 13.31 -13.14
C SER A 180 12.23 13.04 -11.69
N SER A 181 11.29 13.14 -10.75
CA SER A 181 11.55 12.81 -9.34
C SER A 181 11.83 11.30 -9.17
N ALA A 182 12.91 10.96 -8.48
CA ALA A 182 13.20 9.59 -8.09
C ALA A 182 12.29 9.15 -6.94
N LYS A 183 11.78 7.91 -7.00
CA LYS A 183 11.01 7.29 -5.91
C LYS A 183 11.78 6.12 -5.35
N THR A 184 11.91 6.09 -4.03
CA THR A 184 12.59 5.01 -3.30
C THR A 184 11.55 4.18 -2.55
N ASN A 185 11.49 2.89 -2.85
CA ASN A 185 10.75 1.89 -2.09
C ASN A 185 11.71 1.18 -1.12
N TYR A 186 11.22 0.86 0.07
CA TYR A 186 11.99 0.22 1.13
C TYR A 186 11.42 -1.18 1.39
N TYR A 187 12.31 -2.15 1.54
CA TYR A 187 11.95 -3.54 1.82
C TYR A 187 12.80 -4.07 2.97
N ALA A 188 12.21 -4.95 3.77
CA ALA A 188 12.92 -5.70 4.79
C ALA A 188 12.49 -7.17 4.74
N THR A 189 13.46 -8.06 4.92
CA THR A 189 13.23 -9.49 5.05
C THR A 189 13.17 -9.84 6.52
N PHE A 190 12.11 -10.54 6.90
CA PHE A 190 11.88 -11.01 8.25
C PHE A 190 11.93 -12.54 8.28
N GLU A 191 12.61 -13.09 9.27
CA GLU A 191 12.55 -14.50 9.64
C GLU A 191 11.43 -14.68 10.67
N LEU A 192 10.52 -15.61 10.40
CA LEU A 192 9.37 -15.93 11.23
C LEU A 192 9.67 -17.13 12.16
N GLU A 193 8.77 -17.40 13.09
CA GLU A 193 8.94 -18.48 14.08
C GLU A 193 9.10 -19.87 13.43
N ASP A 194 8.46 -20.11 12.29
CA ASP A 194 8.57 -21.35 11.53
C ASP A 194 9.90 -21.49 10.77
N GLY A 195 10.77 -20.47 10.84
CA GLY A 195 12.04 -20.39 10.12
C GLY A 195 11.90 -19.94 8.67
N SER A 196 10.67 -19.65 8.20
CA SER A 196 10.46 -19.06 6.89
C SER A 196 10.97 -17.63 6.84
N ARG A 197 11.34 -17.18 5.64
CA ARG A 197 11.84 -15.82 5.40
C ARG A 197 10.97 -15.16 4.36
N HIS A 198 10.36 -14.05 4.75
CA HIS A 198 9.46 -13.29 3.91
C HIS A 198 9.92 -11.84 3.80
N GLU A 199 9.98 -11.35 2.57
CA GLU A 199 10.29 -9.96 2.30
C GLU A 199 8.99 -9.15 2.22
N PHE A 200 8.94 -8.06 2.96
CA PHE A 200 7.80 -7.15 2.98
C PHE A 200 8.21 -5.76 2.51
N ALA A 201 7.32 -5.12 1.76
CA ALA A 201 7.42 -3.70 1.47
C ALA A 201 7.07 -2.91 2.75
N LEU A 202 7.91 -1.95 3.14
CA LEU A 202 7.64 -1.15 4.33
C LEU A 202 6.62 -0.07 4.01
N TRP A 203 5.59 0.08 4.86
CA TRP A 203 4.56 1.09 4.69
C TRP A 203 5.14 2.52 4.71
N TYR A 204 6.13 2.75 5.57
CA TYR A 204 6.77 4.05 5.75
C TYR A 204 8.30 3.93 5.68
N GLY A 205 8.95 4.88 5.01
CA GLY A 205 10.42 4.97 5.01
C GLY A 205 11.02 5.24 6.40
N THR A 206 10.25 5.84 7.31
CA THR A 206 10.68 6.03 8.72
C THR A 206 10.86 4.70 9.44
N MET A 207 10.08 3.67 9.12
CA MET A 207 10.26 2.32 9.64
C MET A 207 11.63 1.75 9.24
N TYR A 208 12.05 1.98 8.00
CA TYR A 208 13.38 1.55 7.52
C TYR A 208 14.52 2.14 8.37
N GLY A 209 14.37 3.36 8.88
CA GLY A 209 15.37 4.00 9.75
C GLY A 209 15.34 3.52 11.21
N ARG A 210 14.22 2.94 11.66
CA ARG A 210 14.01 2.49 13.06
C ARG A 210 14.42 1.05 13.31
N ILE A 211 14.58 0.25 12.26
CA ILE A 211 14.94 -1.17 12.36
C ILE A 211 16.37 -1.41 11.85
N ALA A 212 17.11 -2.29 12.50
CA ALA A 212 18.42 -2.78 12.09
C ALA A 212 18.36 -4.28 11.75
N GLU A 213 19.37 -4.80 11.07
CA GLU A 213 19.52 -6.25 10.90
C GLU A 213 19.82 -6.88 12.26
N GLU A 214 19.28 -8.08 12.48
CA GLU A 214 19.25 -8.82 13.74
C GLU A 214 18.34 -8.24 14.85
N ASP A 215 17.58 -7.19 14.55
CA ASP A 215 16.53 -6.72 15.46
C ASP A 215 15.42 -7.76 15.60
N ALA A 216 15.09 -8.08 16.84
CA ALA A 216 14.03 -9.02 17.21
C ALA A 216 12.81 -8.25 17.74
N GLY A 217 11.62 -8.64 17.33
CA GLY A 217 10.42 -7.89 17.72
C GLY A 217 9.12 -8.46 17.18
N VAL A 218 8.09 -7.62 17.21
CA VAL A 218 6.75 -7.97 16.78
C VAL A 218 6.47 -7.30 15.44
N LEU A 219 6.22 -8.10 14.42
CA LEU A 219 5.86 -7.64 13.08
C LEU A 219 4.35 -7.52 12.95
N PHE A 220 3.90 -6.35 12.47
CA PHE A 220 2.54 -6.14 12.00
C PHE A 220 2.57 -6.15 10.48
N SER A 221 1.98 -7.16 9.87
CA SER A 221 1.97 -7.32 8.42
C SER A 221 0.56 -7.38 7.86
N ARG A 222 0.44 -7.04 6.57
CA ARG A 222 -0.80 -7.12 5.82
C ARG A 222 -0.47 -7.46 4.37
N VAL A 223 -0.81 -8.67 3.95
CA VAL A 223 -0.44 -9.21 2.63
C VAL A 223 1.09 -9.08 2.48
N ASP A 224 1.59 -8.31 1.50
CA ASP A 224 3.01 -8.14 1.21
C ASP A 224 3.64 -6.91 1.91
N TYR A 225 2.93 -6.28 2.85
CA TYR A 225 3.36 -5.04 3.49
C TYR A 225 3.61 -5.21 4.99
N ALA A 226 4.73 -4.67 5.46
CA ALA A 226 4.98 -4.47 6.87
C ALA A 226 4.40 -3.11 7.28
N ALA A 227 3.32 -3.16 8.07
CA ALA A 227 2.62 -1.99 8.56
C ALA A 227 3.41 -1.28 9.68
N ASP A 228 4.03 -2.04 10.58
CA ASP A 228 4.89 -1.54 11.65
C ASP A 228 5.73 -2.68 12.27
N PHE A 229 6.69 -2.32 13.12
CA PHE A 229 7.51 -3.28 13.87
C PHE A 229 7.85 -2.72 15.24
N ASP A 230 7.49 -3.46 16.29
CA ASP A 230 7.78 -3.10 17.68
C ASP A 230 9.01 -3.90 18.15
N LEU A 231 10.12 -3.19 18.36
CA LEU A 231 11.38 -3.79 18.82
C LEU A 231 11.25 -4.36 20.24
N VAL A 232 11.78 -5.56 20.45
CA VAL A 232 11.91 -6.19 21.77
C VAL A 232 13.39 -6.26 22.13
N THR A 233 13.80 -5.55 23.17
CA THR A 233 15.16 -5.61 23.70
C THR A 233 15.38 -6.96 24.40
N LEU A 234 16.29 -7.78 23.87
CA LEU A 234 16.58 -9.14 24.32
C LEU A 234 17.67 -9.25 25.39
#